data_AF-A0A497DPB6-F1
#
_entry.id   AF-A0A497DPB6-F1
#
_cell.length_a   1.000
_cell.length_b   1.000
_cell.length_c   1.000
_cell.angle_alpha   90.00
_cell.angle_beta   90.00
_cell.angle_gamma   90.00
#
_symmetry.space_group_name_H-M   'P 1'
#
loop_
_entity.id
_entity.type
_entity.pdbx_description
1 polymer ?
#
loop_
_entity_poly.entity_id
_entity_poly.type
_entity_poly.pdbx_seq_one_letter_code
_entity_poly.pdbx_strand_id
1 'polypeptide(L)'
;MKRLLVIVGIIFLLVTSSYGQKNTSPAESRKKQISTQLDYRFKGGTYTFEKIFNNTVTYPDVARKNCIQGIIIASFDVTCDGKLGFITIKNPLHYGIDNEVKKFFINTNGQWNKCHDSKYEHFEIPIQFKLKGTKNNTKEGLFTFEGKNPGYVCNGEVFYLEKAKKYLDKKKPKKAINNLDILIRLDPYNNEYFEMKKQAIEMMGKKKKKD
;
A
#
# COMPACT_ATOMS: atom_id res chain seq x y z
N MET A 1 -18.57 50.44 -58.13
CA MET A 1 -19.76 50.70 -57.30
C MET A 1 -20.37 49.38 -56.86
N LYS A 2 -20.70 49.26 -55.56
CA LYS A 2 -21.46 48.20 -54.85
C LYS A 2 -20.75 46.82 -54.76
N ARG A 3 -20.10 46.46 -53.65
CA ARG A 3 -20.52 46.22 -52.23
C ARG A 3 -20.77 44.73 -51.96
N LEU A 4 -19.84 44.15 -51.20
CA LEU A 4 -20.05 43.29 -50.03
C LEU A 4 -20.95 42.04 -50.17
N LEU A 5 -20.35 40.85 -50.14
CA LEU A 5 -21.05 39.62 -49.73
C LEU A 5 -20.11 38.73 -48.91
N VAL A 6 -20.14 39.02 -47.60
CA VAL A 6 -20.10 38.10 -46.45
C VAL A 6 -19.19 36.88 -46.58
N ILE A 7 -17.95 37.03 -46.10
CA ILE A 7 -17.21 35.92 -45.50
C ILE A 7 -18.01 35.52 -44.25
N VAL A 8 -18.77 34.42 -44.34
CA VAL A 8 -19.39 33.78 -43.17
C VAL A 8 -18.24 33.30 -42.30
N GLY A 9 -17.93 34.13 -41.30
CA GLY A 9 -16.89 33.88 -40.32
C GLY A 9 -17.13 32.53 -39.65
N ILE A 10 -16.16 31.65 -39.88
CA ILE A 10 -15.86 30.47 -39.09
C ILE A 10 -15.59 30.93 -37.66
N ILE A 11 -16.62 31.05 -36.84
CA ILE A 11 -16.51 31.07 -35.38
C ILE A 11 -17.72 30.30 -34.83
N PHE A 12 -17.79 29.01 -35.20
CA PHE A 12 -18.30 28.04 -34.25
C PHE A 12 -17.25 28.02 -33.14
N LEU A 13 -17.50 28.81 -32.08
CA LEU A 13 -16.87 28.65 -30.79
C LEU A 13 -17.09 27.20 -30.39
N LEU A 14 -16.11 26.36 -30.75
CA LEU A 14 -15.75 25.15 -30.06
C LEU A 14 -15.50 25.56 -28.62
N VAL A 15 -16.57 25.67 -27.84
CA VAL A 15 -16.50 25.52 -26.40
C VAL A 15 -16.22 24.03 -26.20
N THR A 16 -14.99 23.62 -26.51
CA THR A 16 -14.42 22.41 -25.97
C THR A 16 -14.31 22.71 -24.49
N SER A 17 -15.36 22.36 -23.74
CA SER A 17 -15.29 22.16 -22.31
C SER A 17 -14.10 21.24 -22.09
N SER A 18 -12.97 21.84 -21.74
CA SER A 18 -11.80 21.15 -21.23
C SER A 18 -12.26 20.60 -19.90
N TYR A 19 -12.91 19.43 -19.92
CA TYR A 19 -12.99 18.57 -18.76
C TYR A 19 -11.53 18.21 -18.46
N GLY A 20 -10.88 19.04 -17.65
CA GLY A 20 -9.56 18.76 -17.14
C GLY A 20 -9.63 17.41 -16.47
N GLN A 21 -9.01 16.40 -17.07
CA GLN A 21 -8.85 15.10 -16.43
C GLN A 21 -8.05 15.36 -15.15
N LYS A 22 -8.70 15.23 -14.00
CA LYS A 22 -8.02 15.31 -12.70
C LYS A 22 -7.02 14.16 -12.68
N ASN A 23 -5.73 14.48 -12.79
CA ASN A 23 -4.65 13.49 -12.73
C ASN A 23 -4.62 12.87 -11.33
N THR A 24 -5.31 11.74 -11.15
CA THR A 24 -5.27 10.96 -9.90
C THR A 24 -4.03 10.09 -9.89
N SER A 25 -3.27 10.11 -8.79
CA SER A 25 -2.09 9.25 -8.62
C SER A 25 -2.49 7.75 -8.61
N PRO A 26 -1.57 6.84 -8.95
CA PRO A 26 -1.83 5.39 -8.85
C PRO A 26 -2.33 4.95 -7.47
N ALA A 27 -1.78 5.54 -6.40
CA ALA A 27 -2.22 5.27 -5.03
C ALA A 27 -3.67 5.71 -4.78
N GLU A 28 -4.06 6.91 -5.24
CA GLU A 28 -5.43 7.40 -5.10
C GLU A 28 -6.43 6.55 -5.88
N SER A 29 -6.10 6.17 -7.12
CA SER A 29 -6.92 5.27 -7.94
C SER A 29 -7.11 3.91 -7.26
N ARG A 30 -6.03 3.31 -6.76
CA ARG A 30 -6.08 2.03 -6.03
C ARG A 30 -6.95 2.12 -4.78
N LYS A 31 -6.75 3.15 -3.95
CA LYS A 31 -7.57 3.36 -2.75
C LYS A 31 -9.04 3.54 -3.08
N LYS A 32 -9.35 4.36 -4.09
CA LYS A 32 -10.73 4.59 -4.53
C LYS A 32 -11.40 3.28 -4.97
N GLN A 33 -10.70 2.46 -5.75
CA GLN A 33 -11.20 1.15 -6.17
C GLN A 33 -11.50 0.24 -4.98
N ILE A 34 -10.55 0.11 -4.05
CA ILE A 34 -10.72 -0.75 -2.87
C ILE A 34 -11.85 -0.23 -1.97
N SER A 35 -11.93 1.08 -1.72
CA SER A 35 -13.04 1.68 -0.95
C SER A 35 -14.39 1.42 -1.61
N THR A 36 -14.48 1.59 -2.93
CA THR A 36 -15.73 1.32 -3.67
C THR A 36 -16.13 -0.15 -3.52
N GLN A 37 -15.15 -1.05 -3.56
CA GLN A 37 -15.39 -2.48 -3.36
C GLN A 37 -15.82 -2.80 -1.93
N LEU A 38 -15.19 -2.21 -0.91
CA LEU A 38 -15.60 -2.37 0.49
C LEU A 38 -16.99 -1.78 0.74
N ASP A 39 -17.32 -0.63 0.15
CA ASP A 39 -18.65 -0.01 0.25
C ASP A 39 -19.75 -0.92 -0.32
N TYR A 40 -19.44 -1.66 -1.38
CA TYR A 40 -20.35 -2.64 -1.96
C TYR A 40 -20.41 -3.95 -1.15
N ARG A 41 -19.26 -4.46 -0.71
CA ARG A 41 -19.12 -5.84 -0.22
C ARG A 41 -19.13 -5.99 1.29
N PHE A 42 -18.82 -4.96 2.06
CA PHE A 42 -18.77 -5.02 3.52
C PHE A 42 -20.00 -4.33 4.13
N LYS A 43 -20.63 -4.93 5.13
CA LYS A 43 -21.78 -4.34 5.83
C LYS A 43 -21.35 -3.02 6.49
N GLY A 44 -21.99 -1.92 6.06
CA GLY A 44 -21.65 -0.57 6.50
C GLY A 44 -20.40 0.03 5.82
N GLY A 45 -19.87 -0.63 4.79
CA GLY A 45 -18.84 -0.12 3.90
C GLY A 45 -17.46 0.11 4.51
N THR A 46 -16.64 0.87 3.79
CA THR A 46 -15.23 1.19 4.12
C THR A 46 -15.09 1.78 5.52
N TYR A 47 -15.98 2.71 5.88
CA TYR A 47 -15.96 3.36 7.19
C TYR A 47 -16.17 2.37 8.33
N THR A 48 -17.17 1.48 8.20
CA THR A 48 -17.45 0.47 9.23
C THR A 48 -16.33 -0.56 9.32
N PHE A 49 -15.76 -0.96 8.19
CA PHE A 49 -14.58 -1.81 8.15
C PHE A 49 -13.43 -1.21 8.95
N GLU A 50 -13.05 0.05 8.67
CA GLU A 50 -11.96 0.75 9.36
C GLU A 50 -12.23 0.89 10.87
N LYS A 51 -13.47 1.23 11.23
CA LYS A 51 -13.89 1.33 12.64
C LYS A 51 -13.73 0.00 13.38
N ILE A 52 -14.20 -1.10 12.81
CA ILE A 52 -14.05 -2.43 13.43
C ILE A 52 -12.57 -2.80 13.49
N PHE A 53 -11.80 -2.53 12.44
CA PHE A 53 -10.35 -2.78 12.43
C PHE A 53 -9.66 -2.07 13.60
N ASN A 54 -9.87 -0.75 13.73
CA ASN A 54 -9.24 0.07 14.76
C ASN A 54 -9.63 -0.35 16.19
N ASN A 55 -10.82 -0.92 16.37
CA ASN A 55 -11.31 -1.36 17.68
C ASN A 55 -10.90 -2.79 18.06
N THR A 56 -10.45 -3.60 17.10
CA THR A 56 -10.22 -5.05 17.31
C THR A 56 -8.78 -5.47 17.12
N VAL A 57 -8.02 -4.78 16.26
CA VAL A 57 -6.62 -5.09 16.00
C VAL A 57 -5.75 -4.49 17.08
N THR A 58 -4.83 -5.30 17.61
CA THR A 58 -3.81 -4.82 18.54
C THR A 58 -2.51 -4.55 17.79
N TYR A 59 -1.83 -3.44 18.09
CA TYR A 59 -0.42 -3.27 17.72
C TYR A 59 0.41 -4.02 18.76
N PRO A 60 1.10 -5.15 18.46
CA PRO A 60 1.80 -5.90 19.49
C PRO A 60 2.94 -5.10 20.15
N ASP A 61 3.11 -5.24 21.47
CA ASP A 61 4.16 -4.58 22.23
C ASP A 61 5.55 -4.87 21.70
N VAL A 62 5.80 -6.13 21.33
CA VAL A 62 7.08 -6.57 20.76
C VAL A 62 7.37 -5.86 19.43
N ALA A 63 6.36 -5.64 18.59
CA ALA A 63 6.51 -4.91 17.33
C ALA A 63 6.83 -3.43 17.59
N ARG A 64 6.13 -2.79 18.53
CA ARG A 64 6.39 -1.39 18.90
C ARG A 64 7.79 -1.21 19.48
N LYS A 65 8.22 -2.08 20.39
CA LYS A 65 9.57 -2.07 20.97
C LYS A 65 10.65 -2.32 19.91
N ASN A 66 10.38 -3.13 18.89
CA ASN A 66 11.32 -3.34 17.79
C ASN A 66 11.20 -2.30 16.67
N CYS A 67 10.48 -1.20 16.89
CA CYS A 67 10.29 -0.13 15.90
C CYS A 67 9.73 -0.61 14.55
N ILE A 68 9.03 -1.74 14.54
CA ILE A 68 8.44 -2.33 13.34
C ILE A 68 7.37 -1.38 12.83
N GLN A 69 7.39 -1.08 11.55
CA GLN A 69 6.47 -0.18 10.85
C GLN A 69 6.39 -0.64 9.39
N GLY A 70 5.33 -0.25 8.69
CA GLY A 70 5.22 -0.48 7.25
C GLY A 70 3.80 -0.77 6.79
N ILE A 71 3.67 -1.25 5.56
CA ILE A 71 2.38 -1.51 4.93
C ILE A 71 2.20 -3.02 4.81
N ILE A 72 1.28 -3.58 5.59
CA ILE A 72 0.83 -4.95 5.38
C ILE A 72 -0.20 -4.97 4.25
N ILE A 73 -0.11 -5.93 3.34
CA ILE A 73 -1.09 -6.14 2.28
C ILE A 73 -1.78 -7.48 2.54
N ALA A 74 -3.03 -7.42 3.00
CA ALA A 74 -3.87 -8.60 3.16
C ALA A 74 -4.59 -8.90 1.85
N SER A 75 -4.35 -10.08 1.29
CA SER A 75 -4.95 -10.58 0.06
C SER A 75 -5.82 -11.80 0.37
N PHE A 76 -7.07 -11.75 -0.02
CA PHE A 76 -8.06 -12.79 0.27
C PHE A 76 -9.22 -12.70 -0.71
N ASP A 77 -9.97 -13.79 -0.80
CA ASP A 77 -11.21 -13.85 -1.55
C ASP A 77 -12.41 -13.90 -0.61
N VAL A 78 -13.52 -13.33 -1.04
CA VAL A 78 -14.84 -13.47 -0.42
C VAL A 78 -15.82 -13.83 -1.51
N THR A 79 -16.28 -15.08 -1.51
CA THR A 79 -17.25 -15.57 -2.48
C THR A 79 -18.53 -14.73 -2.47
N CYS A 80 -19.28 -14.76 -3.58
CA CYS A 80 -20.53 -14.01 -3.67
C CYS A 80 -21.64 -14.44 -2.70
N ASP A 81 -21.55 -15.59 -2.04
CA ASP A 81 -22.41 -15.97 -0.90
C ASP A 81 -21.92 -15.42 0.45
N GLY A 82 -20.78 -14.71 0.48
CA GLY A 82 -20.25 -13.99 1.64
C GLY A 82 -19.27 -14.79 2.49
N LYS A 83 -18.71 -15.91 1.99
CA LYS A 83 -17.74 -16.72 2.73
C LYS A 83 -16.33 -16.22 2.48
N LEU A 84 -15.60 -16.01 3.57
CA LEU A 84 -14.20 -15.61 3.54
C LEU A 84 -13.31 -16.82 3.20
N GLY A 85 -12.44 -16.64 2.21
CA GLY A 85 -11.40 -17.59 1.82
C GLY A 85 -10.12 -17.43 2.64
N PHE A 86 -9.03 -18.03 2.14
CA PHE A 86 -7.74 -17.99 2.82
C PHE A 86 -7.10 -16.59 2.75
N ILE A 87 -6.55 -16.14 3.86
CA ILE A 87 -5.89 -14.82 3.97
C ILE A 87 -4.38 -14.97 3.80
N THR A 88 -3.87 -14.40 2.72
CA THR A 88 -2.43 -14.31 2.43
C THR A 88 -1.91 -12.92 2.76
N ILE A 89 -0.78 -12.84 3.47
CA ILE A 89 -0.09 -11.57 3.72
C ILE A 89 1.03 -11.42 2.69
N LYS A 90 0.87 -10.50 1.72
CA LYS A 90 1.85 -10.30 0.63
C LYS A 90 3.11 -9.54 1.07
N ASN A 91 2.97 -8.62 2.03
CA ASN A 91 4.10 -7.89 2.63
C ASN A 91 4.07 -8.05 4.17
N PRO A 92 4.65 -9.14 4.71
CA PRO A 92 4.58 -9.41 6.14
C PRO A 92 5.49 -8.46 6.94
N LEU A 93 4.94 -7.94 8.04
CA LEU A 93 5.67 -7.10 8.99
C LEU A 93 6.23 -7.93 10.15
N HIS A 94 5.71 -9.14 10.37
CA HIS A 94 6.07 -10.05 11.44
C HIS A 94 5.81 -9.45 12.83
N TYR A 95 6.49 -9.97 13.87
CA TYR A 95 6.38 -9.49 15.26
C TYR A 95 4.93 -9.52 15.81
N GLY A 96 4.13 -10.48 15.33
CA GLY A 96 2.73 -10.65 15.71
C GLY A 96 1.73 -9.78 14.95
N ILE A 97 2.16 -8.78 14.18
CA ILE A 97 1.24 -7.92 13.41
C ILE A 97 0.44 -8.76 12.40
N ASP A 98 1.13 -9.64 11.67
CA ASP A 98 0.51 -10.50 10.65
C ASP A 98 -0.61 -11.38 11.25
N ASN A 99 -0.44 -11.83 12.50
CA ASN A 99 -1.42 -12.65 13.20
C ASN A 99 -2.65 -11.85 13.64
N GLU A 100 -2.44 -10.64 14.17
CA GLU A 100 -3.53 -9.74 14.56
C GLU A 100 -4.39 -9.34 13.35
N VAL A 101 -3.76 -9.09 12.21
CA VAL A 101 -4.47 -8.77 10.96
C VAL A 101 -5.25 -9.99 10.46
N LYS A 102 -4.66 -11.19 10.43
CA LYS A 102 -5.39 -12.42 10.07
C LYS A 102 -6.57 -12.69 11.00
N LYS A 103 -6.38 -12.51 12.31
CA LYS A 103 -7.44 -12.67 13.32
C LYS A 103 -8.60 -11.70 13.07
N PHE A 104 -8.30 -10.43 12.76
CA PHE A 104 -9.33 -9.47 12.38
C PHE A 104 -10.13 -9.95 11.16
N PHE A 105 -9.47 -10.37 10.08
CA PHE A 105 -10.17 -10.82 8.88
C PHE A 105 -11.06 -12.04 9.17
N ILE A 106 -10.59 -13.03 9.94
CA ILE A 106 -11.41 -14.17 10.36
C ILE A 106 -12.67 -13.71 11.11
N ASN A 107 -12.55 -12.70 11.96
CA ASN A 107 -13.69 -12.12 12.69
C ASN A 107 -14.66 -11.30 11.83
N THR A 108 -14.33 -11.03 10.56
CA THR A 108 -15.26 -10.41 9.61
C THR A 108 -16.25 -11.40 8.99
N ASN A 109 -16.16 -12.70 9.31
CA ASN A 109 -17.09 -13.67 8.75
C ASN A 109 -18.56 -13.28 9.06
N GLY A 110 -19.42 -13.36 8.05
CA GLY A 110 -20.81 -12.88 8.14
C GLY A 110 -21.00 -11.36 8.03
N GLN A 111 -19.93 -10.56 7.86
CA GLN A 111 -19.98 -9.12 7.56
C GLN A 111 -19.96 -8.80 6.06
N TRP A 112 -19.91 -9.81 5.21
CA TRP A 112 -19.86 -9.64 3.77
C TRP A 112 -21.26 -9.76 3.15
N ASN A 113 -21.59 -8.82 2.27
CA ASN A 113 -22.84 -8.81 1.51
C ASN A 113 -22.84 -9.97 0.49
N LYS A 114 -23.93 -10.14 -0.26
CA LYS A 114 -23.92 -11.00 -1.45
C LYS A 114 -23.50 -10.22 -2.70
N CYS A 115 -22.98 -10.90 -3.72
CA CYS A 115 -22.74 -10.32 -5.04
C CYS A 115 -23.24 -11.23 -6.16
N HIS A 116 -23.20 -10.72 -7.40
CA HIS A 116 -23.55 -11.48 -8.60
C HIS A 116 -22.40 -11.55 -9.62
N ASP A 117 -21.27 -10.91 -9.32
CA ASP A 117 -20.13 -10.78 -10.22
C ASP A 117 -18.84 -11.09 -9.46
N SER A 118 -18.10 -12.08 -9.96
CA SER A 118 -16.82 -12.53 -9.42
C SER A 118 -15.76 -11.43 -9.31
N LYS A 119 -15.87 -10.34 -10.07
CA LYS A 119 -14.92 -9.22 -9.98
C LYS A 119 -14.87 -8.54 -8.61
N TYR A 120 -15.88 -8.77 -7.76
CA TYR A 120 -15.94 -8.22 -6.41
C TYR A 120 -15.55 -9.24 -5.32
N GLU A 121 -15.03 -10.40 -5.69
CA GLU A 121 -14.64 -11.45 -4.74
C GLU A 121 -13.22 -11.26 -4.23
N HIS A 122 -12.29 -10.74 -5.04
CA HIS A 122 -10.88 -10.60 -4.65
C HIS A 122 -10.55 -9.25 -4.03
N PHE A 123 -9.83 -9.25 -2.91
CA PHE A 123 -9.38 -8.03 -2.23
C PHE A 123 -7.87 -8.03 -2.01
N GLU A 124 -7.29 -6.83 -2.10
CA GLU A 124 -5.96 -6.52 -1.57
C GLU A 124 -6.06 -5.25 -0.73
N ILE A 125 -6.03 -5.40 0.59
CA ILE A 125 -6.19 -4.29 1.52
C ILE A 125 -4.81 -3.89 2.09
N PRO A 126 -4.22 -2.77 1.64
CA PRO A 126 -3.00 -2.25 2.23
C PRO A 126 -3.30 -1.46 3.51
N ILE A 127 -2.69 -1.83 4.63
CA ILE A 127 -2.87 -1.20 5.93
C ILE A 127 -1.51 -0.74 6.43
N GLN A 128 -1.37 0.56 6.69
CA GLN A 128 -0.13 1.15 7.16
C GLN A 128 -0.06 1.11 8.69
N PHE A 129 0.90 0.39 9.24
CA PHE A 129 1.28 0.44 10.65
C PHE A 129 2.38 1.48 10.83
N LYS A 130 2.10 2.53 11.60
CA LYS A 130 3.07 3.58 11.93
C LYS A 130 3.15 3.79 13.44
N LEU A 131 4.29 4.28 13.92
CA LEU A 131 4.46 4.66 15.31
C LEU A 131 4.30 6.17 15.44
N LYS A 132 3.62 6.63 16.48
CA LYS A 132 3.44 8.06 16.74
C LYS A 132 4.79 8.79 16.74
N GLY A 133 4.86 9.91 16.02
CA GLY A 133 6.04 10.76 15.96
C GLY A 133 7.16 10.28 15.01
N THR A 134 6.95 9.22 14.23
CA THR A 134 7.92 8.81 13.20
C THR A 134 7.69 9.54 11.88
N LYS A 135 8.78 9.87 11.18
CA LYS A 135 8.75 10.49 9.84
C LYS A 135 8.68 9.39 8.79
N ASN A 136 7.50 8.80 8.60
CA ASN A 136 7.20 7.95 7.44
C ASN A 136 6.05 8.59 6.66
N ASN A 137 6.34 9.03 5.44
CA ASN A 137 5.44 9.86 4.64
C ASN A 137 4.72 9.07 3.55
N THR A 138 4.92 7.75 3.45
CA THR A 138 4.21 6.96 2.43
C THR A 138 2.71 7.10 2.62
N LYS A 139 2.02 7.41 1.52
CA LYS A 139 0.56 7.54 1.44
C LYS A 139 -0.04 6.33 0.73
N GLU A 140 0.65 5.19 0.69
CA GLU A 140 0.21 4.06 -0.12
C GLU A 140 -0.85 3.17 0.56
N GLY A 141 -0.91 3.19 1.91
CA GLY A 141 -1.90 2.44 2.70
C GLY A 141 -3.32 2.99 2.54
N LEU A 142 -4.31 2.10 2.44
CA LEU A 142 -5.72 2.48 2.45
C LEU A 142 -6.11 3.02 3.83
N PHE A 143 -5.78 2.26 4.87
CA PHE A 143 -5.97 2.64 6.27
C PHE A 143 -4.63 2.87 6.95
N THR A 144 -4.63 3.68 8.00
CA THR A 144 -3.46 3.92 8.84
C THR A 144 -3.75 3.58 10.29
N PHE A 145 -2.99 2.65 10.84
CA PHE A 145 -3.04 2.25 12.23
C PHE A 145 -1.83 2.82 12.99
N GLU A 146 -2.08 3.81 13.84
CA GLU A 146 -1.04 4.50 14.61
C GLU A 146 -0.86 3.85 16.00
N GLY A 147 0.31 3.27 16.23
CA GLY A 147 0.72 2.73 17.52
C GLY A 147 1.46 3.75 18.40
N LYS A 148 1.44 3.53 19.71
CA LYS A 148 2.22 4.32 20.67
C LYS A 148 3.72 4.15 20.41
N ASN A 149 4.46 5.25 20.44
CA ASN A 149 5.92 5.23 20.39
C ASN A 149 6.49 4.54 21.65
N PRO A 150 7.55 3.71 21.54
CA PRO A 150 8.15 3.02 22.68
C PRO A 150 8.99 3.92 23.61
N GLY A 151 9.10 5.23 23.31
CA GLY A 151 9.88 6.20 24.10
C GLY A 151 11.27 6.50 23.52
N TYR A 152 11.56 6.07 22.30
CA TYR A 152 12.84 6.32 21.62
C TYR A 152 12.66 6.47 20.11
N VAL A 153 13.72 6.95 19.46
CA VAL A 153 13.73 7.21 18.02
C VAL A 153 13.74 5.89 17.24
N CYS A 154 12.71 5.70 16.43
CA CYS A 154 12.68 4.65 15.42
C CYS A 154 13.17 5.20 14.08
N ASN A 155 14.17 4.53 13.50
CA ASN A 155 14.72 4.93 12.20
C ASN A 155 13.65 4.84 11.10
N GLY A 156 13.65 5.81 10.20
CA GLY A 156 12.74 5.89 9.06
C GLY A 156 13.39 5.53 7.73
N GLU A 157 12.63 5.74 6.66
CA GLU A 157 13.01 5.43 5.28
C GLU A 157 14.40 5.98 4.89
N VAL A 158 14.64 7.28 5.10
CA VAL A 158 15.89 7.96 4.72
C VAL A 158 17.11 7.26 5.31
N PHE A 159 17.06 6.87 6.58
CA PHE A 159 18.16 6.18 7.26
C PHE A 159 18.48 4.84 6.59
N TYR A 160 17.46 4.02 6.31
CA TYR A 160 17.67 2.70 5.70
C TYR A 160 18.12 2.83 4.24
N LEU A 161 17.64 3.83 3.51
CA LEU A 161 18.05 4.09 2.13
C LEU A 161 19.53 4.50 2.03
N GLU A 162 19.98 5.41 2.89
CA GLU A 162 21.39 5.80 2.99
C GLU A 162 22.29 4.60 3.33
N LYS A 163 21.86 3.76 4.29
CA LYS A 163 22.60 2.53 4.64
C LYS A 163 22.64 1.54 3.49
N ALA A 164 21.54 1.35 2.78
CA ALA A 164 21.46 0.45 1.63
C ALA A 164 22.44 0.90 0.52
N LYS A 165 22.37 2.18 0.12
CA LYS A 165 23.27 2.79 -0.88
C LYS A 165 24.74 2.63 -0.47
N LYS A 166 25.08 3.01 0.77
CA LYS A 166 26.43 2.85 1.33
C LYS A 166 26.95 1.40 1.28
N TYR A 167 26.09 0.40 1.52
CA TYR A 167 26.51 -1.01 1.47
C TYR A 167 26.62 -1.55 0.05
N LEU A 168 25.84 -1.04 -0.91
CA LEU A 168 26.02 -1.33 -2.32
C LEU A 168 27.38 -0.81 -2.81
N ASP A 169 27.72 0.45 -2.51
CA ASP A 169 29.00 1.06 -2.89
C ASP A 169 30.20 0.28 -2.35
N LYS A 170 30.08 -0.18 -1.09
CA LYS A 170 31.11 -1.00 -0.43
C LYS A 170 31.11 -2.47 -0.87
N LYS A 171 30.32 -2.85 -1.88
CA LYS A 171 30.16 -4.24 -2.35
C LYS A 171 29.82 -5.24 -1.23
N LYS A 172 28.97 -4.82 -0.28
CA LYS A 172 28.46 -5.64 0.84
C LYS A 172 26.98 -5.99 0.65
N PRO A 173 26.61 -6.82 -0.35
CA PRO A 173 25.23 -6.98 -0.80
C PRO A 173 24.29 -7.54 0.28
N LYS A 174 24.74 -8.49 1.12
CA LYS A 174 23.91 -9.00 2.22
C LYS A 174 23.45 -7.91 3.19
N LYS A 175 24.33 -6.94 3.49
CA LYS A 175 23.97 -5.81 4.36
C LYS A 175 23.04 -4.81 3.65
N ALA A 176 23.21 -4.60 2.35
CA ALA A 176 22.29 -3.80 1.56
C ALA A 176 20.89 -4.42 1.56
N ILE A 177 20.77 -5.72 1.27
CA ILE A 177 19.50 -6.47 1.25
C ILE A 177 18.76 -6.32 2.57
N ASN A 178 19.43 -6.47 3.73
CA ASN A 178 18.77 -6.31 5.02
C ASN A 178 18.10 -4.92 5.22
N ASN A 179 18.71 -3.85 4.69
CA ASN A 179 18.10 -2.51 4.77
C ASN A 179 16.99 -2.34 3.73
N LEU A 180 17.16 -2.92 2.54
CA LEU A 180 16.15 -2.91 1.48
C LEU A 180 14.90 -3.69 1.85
N ASP A 181 15.04 -4.80 2.59
CA ASP A 181 13.89 -5.55 3.13
C ASP A 181 13.07 -4.71 4.12
N ILE A 182 13.73 -3.81 4.88
CA ILE A 182 13.02 -2.88 5.75
C ILE A 182 12.30 -1.82 4.93
N LEU A 183 12.94 -1.27 3.89
CA LEU A 183 12.34 -0.29 2.99
C LEU A 183 11.13 -0.86 2.23
N ILE A 184 11.20 -2.09 1.74
CA ILE A 184 10.08 -2.79 1.09
C ILE A 184 8.93 -3.02 2.08
N ARG A 185 9.23 -3.33 3.34
CA ARG A 185 8.18 -3.38 4.37
C ARG A 185 7.53 -2.01 4.58
N LEU A 186 8.33 -0.94 4.62
CA LEU A 186 7.84 0.43 4.79
C LEU A 186 6.94 0.86 3.63
N ASP A 187 7.36 0.60 2.39
CA ASP A 187 6.63 0.92 1.17
C ASP A 187 6.84 -0.18 0.09
N PRO A 188 5.92 -1.16 0.00
CA PRO A 188 5.99 -2.23 -0.99
C PRO A 188 5.59 -1.79 -2.40
N TYR A 189 5.18 -0.53 -2.60
CA TYR A 189 4.84 0.01 -3.91
C TYR A 189 5.98 0.82 -4.53
N ASN A 190 7.07 1.04 -3.78
CA ASN A 190 8.26 1.69 -4.31
C ASN A 190 9.15 0.69 -5.05
N ASN A 191 9.07 0.71 -6.38
CA ASN A 191 9.84 -0.16 -7.27
C ASN A 191 11.36 0.03 -7.17
N GLU A 192 11.85 1.22 -6.78
CA GLU A 192 13.30 1.48 -6.64
C GLU A 192 13.93 0.50 -5.65
N TYR A 193 13.24 0.20 -4.54
CA TYR A 193 13.76 -0.71 -3.52
C TYR A 193 13.93 -2.14 -4.04
N PHE A 194 13.01 -2.60 -4.89
CA PHE A 194 13.08 -3.92 -5.51
C PHE A 194 14.22 -4.00 -6.53
N GLU A 195 14.40 -2.96 -7.35
CA GLU A 195 15.51 -2.90 -8.32
C GLU A 195 16.87 -2.86 -7.61
N MET A 196 17.01 -2.04 -6.56
CA MET A 196 18.21 -2.04 -5.71
C MET A 196 18.47 -3.40 -5.07
N LYS A 197 17.42 -4.11 -4.64
CA LYS A 197 17.55 -5.45 -4.04
C LYS A 197 17.97 -6.48 -5.09
N LYS A 198 17.41 -6.43 -6.29
CA LYS A 198 17.81 -7.25 -7.43
C LYS A 198 19.29 -7.05 -7.76
N GLN A 199 19.74 -5.79 -7.86
CA GLN A 199 21.16 -5.46 -8.04
C GLN A 199 22.04 -6.09 -6.95
N ALA A 200 21.64 -6.00 -5.68
CA ALA A 200 22.38 -6.61 -4.58
C ALA A 200 22.47 -8.15 -4.69
N ILE A 201 21.38 -8.82 -5.10
CA ILE A 201 21.33 -10.27 -5.31
C ILE A 201 22.28 -10.68 -6.45
N GLU A 202 22.26 -9.96 -7.57
CA GLU A 202 23.17 -10.21 -8.70
C GLU A 202 24.64 -10.07 -8.30
N MET A 203 24.97 -9.09 -7.44
CA MET A 203 26.32 -8.95 -6.88
C MET A 203 26.74 -10.16 -6.02
N MET A 204 25.80 -10.77 -5.26
CA MET A 204 26.08 -12.01 -4.52
C MET A 204 26.37 -13.18 -5.44
N GLY A 205 25.57 -13.34 -6.50
CA GLY A 205 25.76 -14.40 -7.50
C GLY A 205 27.11 -14.29 -8.21
N LYS A 206 27.53 -13.07 -8.57
CA LYS A 206 28.85 -12.81 -9.17
C LYS A 206 30.00 -13.11 -8.20
N LYS A 207 29.84 -12.87 -6.90
CA LYS A 207 30.86 -13.19 -5.90
C LYS A 207 31.09 -14.70 -5.77
N LYS A 208 30.01 -15.48 -5.68
CA LYS A 208 30.09 -16.95 -5.60
C LYS A 208 30.73 -17.64 -6.81
N LYS A 209 30.78 -16.97 -7.97
CA LYS A 209 31.43 -17.48 -9.19
C LYS A 209 32.92 -17.15 -9.28
N LYS A 210 33.43 -16.28 -8.39
CA LYS A 210 34.84 -15.85 -8.35
C LYS A 210 35.64 -16.47 -7.20
N ASP A 211 34.94 -17.06 -6.24
CA ASP A 211 35.49 -17.86 -5.14
C ASP A 211 35.42 -19.35 -5.53
#